data_AF-A0A2M8NE93-F1
#
_entry.id   AF-A0A2M8NE93-F1
#
_cell.length_a   1.000
_cell.length_b   1.000
_cell.length_c   1.000
_cell.angle_alpha   90.00
_cell.angle_beta   90.00
_cell.angle_gamma   90.00
#
_symmetry.space_group_name_H-M   'P 1'
#
loop_
_entity.id
_entity.type
_entity.pdbx_description
1 polymer ?
#
loop_
_entity_poly.entity_id
_entity_poly.type
_entity_poly.pdbx_seq_one_letter_code
_entity_poly.pdbx_strand_id
1 'polypeptide(L)'
;MPIETSLATDIGKVRLFIGDTTDGKGVKPDGSNFTDAEITAFLNMEDNSVHKATAAAFEALSAMWAALAGSHKTGPQSDTNDQAAQYAFLAKMYREEYGYTADKAAGFSAKVMAV
;
A
#
# COMPACT_ATOMS: atom_id res chain seq x y z
N MET A 1 19.94 8.84 10.02
CA MET A 1 18.99 9.69 10.76
C MET A 1 17.91 8.77 11.27
N PRO A 2 17.47 8.85 12.54
CA PRO A 2 16.37 8.01 13.00
C PRO A 2 15.11 8.33 12.20
N ILE A 3 14.40 7.30 11.74
CA ILE A 3 13.11 7.45 11.06
C ILE A 3 12.08 7.70 12.17
N GLU A 4 11.56 8.91 12.25
CA GLU A 4 10.53 9.30 13.22
C GLU A 4 9.19 8.65 12.83
N THR A 5 8.86 7.50 13.42
CA THR A 5 7.53 6.88 13.31
C THR A 5 6.54 7.58 14.25
N SER A 6 6.30 8.86 14.03
CA SER A 6 5.32 9.61 14.83
C SER A 6 3.90 9.17 14.46
N LEU A 7 3.30 8.32 15.30
CA LEU A 7 1.92 7.83 15.14
C LEU A 7 0.86 8.92 15.26
N ALA A 8 1.27 10.13 15.66
CA ALA A 8 0.42 11.32 15.64
C ALA A 8 0.14 11.81 14.21
N THR A 9 0.96 11.42 13.24
CA THR A 9 0.82 11.80 11.83
C THR A 9 0.27 10.65 11.01
N ASP A 10 -0.55 10.96 10.01
CA ASP A 10 -1.07 9.94 9.09
C ASP A 10 0.06 9.28 8.27
N ILE A 11 1.14 10.02 8.00
CA ILE A 11 2.39 9.50 7.42
C ILE A 11 2.99 8.40 8.30
N GLY A 12 3.16 8.66 9.60
CA GLY A 12 3.70 7.68 10.54
C GLY A 12 2.83 6.43 10.68
N LYS A 13 1.50 6.58 10.57
CA LYS A 13 0.59 5.43 10.56
C LYS A 13 0.76 4.59 9.28
N VAL A 14 0.84 5.21 8.11
CA VAL A 14 1.09 4.48 6.85
C VAL A 14 2.44 3.73 6.92
N ARG A 15 3.51 4.39 7.39
CA ARG A 15 4.84 3.74 7.60
C ARG A 15 4.74 2.50 8.48
N LEU A 16 4.00 2.59 9.58
CA LEU A 16 3.79 1.46 10.48
C LEU A 16 3.09 0.29 9.77
N PHE A 17 2.02 0.56 9.01
CA PHE A 17 1.26 -0.49 8.34
C PHE A 17 2.05 -1.21 7.24
N ILE A 18 2.86 -0.50 6.47
CA ILE A 18 3.67 -1.11 5.41
C ILE A 18 4.97 -1.74 5.94
N GLY A 19 5.33 -1.50 7.20
CA GLY A 19 6.59 -1.99 7.80
C GLY A 19 7.82 -1.14 7.48
N ASP A 20 7.62 0.09 7.00
CA ASP A 20 8.66 1.07 6.61
C ASP A 20 9.18 1.85 7.84
N THR A 21 9.62 1.11 8.87
CA THR A 21 9.93 1.63 10.21
C THR A 21 11.39 1.45 10.64
N THR A 22 12.16 0.64 9.90
CA THR A 22 13.54 0.30 10.27
C THR A 22 14.53 0.93 9.29
N ASP A 23 15.50 1.69 9.82
CA ASP A 23 16.57 2.30 9.01
C ASP A 23 17.46 1.21 8.39
N GLY A 24 17.75 1.32 7.10
CA GLY A 24 18.52 0.34 6.33
C GLY A 24 17.83 -1.01 6.04
N LYS A 25 16.55 -1.17 6.39
CA LYS A 25 15.71 -2.33 6.03
C LYS A 25 14.37 -1.88 5.47
N GLY A 26 14.44 -1.00 4.48
CA GLY A 26 13.23 -0.49 3.87
C GLY A 26 12.54 -1.51 2.97
N VAL A 27 11.27 -1.23 2.71
CA VAL A 27 10.35 -2.14 2.04
C VAL A 27 10.57 -2.20 0.52
N LYS A 28 11.32 -1.25 -0.04
CA LYS A 28 11.63 -1.20 -1.47
C LYS A 28 12.66 -2.30 -1.84
N PRO A 29 12.71 -2.72 -3.12
CA PRO A 29 13.63 -3.77 -3.55
C PRO A 29 15.12 -3.43 -3.40
N ASP A 30 15.46 -2.13 -3.34
CA ASP A 30 16.82 -1.63 -3.08
C ASP A 30 17.15 -1.53 -1.58
N GLY A 31 16.23 -1.97 -0.71
CA GLY A 31 16.35 -1.87 0.75
C GLY A 31 16.14 -0.47 1.30
N SER A 32 15.72 0.49 0.48
CA SER A 32 15.41 1.86 0.91
C SER A 32 13.97 1.99 1.42
N ASN A 33 13.75 2.97 2.29
CA ASN A 33 12.42 3.27 2.83
C ASN A 33 11.65 4.22 1.87
N PHE A 34 10.34 4.33 2.05
CA PHE A 34 9.59 5.42 1.43
C PHE A 34 9.99 6.75 2.06
N THR A 35 10.02 7.78 1.23
CA THR A 35 10.18 9.17 1.66
C THR A 35 8.83 9.72 2.13
N ASP A 36 8.85 10.72 3.01
CA ASP A 36 7.61 11.36 3.48
C ASP A 36 6.82 11.99 2.32
N ALA A 37 7.50 12.46 1.28
CA ALA A 37 6.86 13.01 0.08
C ALA A 37 6.07 11.93 -0.70
N GLU A 38 6.62 10.72 -0.84
CA GLU A 38 5.92 9.60 -1.49
C GLU A 38 4.68 9.18 -0.69
N ILE A 39 4.80 9.08 0.63
CA ILE A 39 3.68 8.72 1.51
C ILE A 39 2.61 9.81 1.50
N THR A 40 3.02 11.08 1.49
CA THR A 40 2.10 12.21 1.35
C THR A 40 1.38 12.19 0.01
N ALA A 41 2.05 11.79 -1.08
CA ALA A 41 1.41 11.65 -2.38
C ALA A 41 0.33 10.54 -2.35
N PHE A 42 0.59 9.39 -1.72
CA PHE A 42 -0.41 8.34 -1.57
C PHE A 42 -1.61 8.78 -0.72
N LEU A 43 -1.37 9.52 0.37
CA LEU A 43 -2.44 10.10 1.18
C LEU A 43 -3.29 11.08 0.35
N ASN A 44 -2.66 11.97 -0.43
CA ASN A 44 -3.37 12.93 -1.27
C ASN A 44 -4.21 12.27 -2.37
N MET A 45 -3.73 11.16 -2.94
CA MET A 45 -4.47 10.41 -3.97
C MET A 45 -5.69 9.67 -3.42
N GLU A 46 -5.70 9.36 -2.11
CA GLU A 46 -6.68 8.49 -1.46
C GLU A 46 -7.49 9.23 -0.38
N ASP A 47 -7.73 10.53 -0.60
CA ASP A 47 -8.53 11.42 0.28
C ASP A 47 -8.05 11.47 1.74
N ASN A 48 -6.73 11.45 1.96
CA ASN A 48 -6.06 11.37 3.27
C ASN A 48 -6.47 10.14 4.11
N SER A 49 -7.02 9.10 3.49
CA SER A 49 -7.33 7.86 4.18
C SER A 49 -6.07 7.02 4.35
N VAL A 50 -5.63 6.84 5.60
CA VAL A 50 -4.46 6.02 5.95
C VAL A 50 -4.54 4.60 5.38
N HIS A 51 -5.70 3.95 5.46
CA HIS A 51 -5.87 2.57 4.99
C HIS A 51 -5.83 2.47 3.46
N LYS A 52 -6.45 3.42 2.75
CA LYS A 52 -6.42 3.44 1.28
C LYS A 52 -5.03 3.82 0.75
N ALA A 53 -4.36 4.78 1.40
CA ALA A 53 -2.98 5.14 1.09
C ALA A 53 -2.01 3.97 1.35
N THR A 54 -2.25 3.18 2.40
CA THR A 54 -1.51 1.93 2.66
C THR A 54 -1.72 0.92 1.52
N ALA A 55 -2.95 0.78 1.02
CA ALA A 55 -3.24 -0.08 -0.14
C ALA A 55 -2.45 0.38 -1.38
N ALA A 56 -2.48 1.68 -1.69
CA ALA A 56 -1.73 2.27 -2.79
C ALA A 56 -0.21 2.07 -2.64
N ALA A 57 0.32 2.15 -1.43
CA ALA A 57 1.73 1.86 -1.14
C ALA A 57 2.07 0.38 -1.40
N PHE A 58 1.20 -0.57 -1.03
CA PHE A 58 1.38 -1.99 -1.36
C PHE A 58 1.29 -2.27 -2.87
N GLU A 59 0.41 -1.57 -3.60
CA GLU A 59 0.33 -1.64 -5.08
C GLU A 59 1.66 -1.18 -5.71
N ALA A 60 2.19 -0.04 -5.25
CA ALA A 60 3.48 0.48 -5.70
C ALA A 60 4.63 -0.50 -5.40
N LEU A 61 4.64 -1.08 -4.19
CA LEU A 61 5.62 -2.10 -3.82
C LEU A 61 5.53 -3.33 -4.72
N SER A 62 4.34 -3.87 -4.93
CA SER A 62 4.14 -5.03 -5.81
C SER A 62 4.67 -4.76 -7.21
N ALA A 63 4.40 -3.57 -7.78
CA ALA A 63 4.92 -3.18 -9.09
C ALA A 63 6.46 -3.08 -9.12
N MET A 64 7.07 -2.50 -8.08
CA MET A 64 8.53 -2.40 -7.96
C MET A 64 9.21 -3.77 -7.86
N TRP A 65 8.68 -4.66 -7.01
CA TRP A 65 9.21 -6.01 -6.83
C TRP A 65 8.98 -6.89 -8.09
N ALA A 66 7.85 -6.73 -8.77
CA ALA A 66 7.57 -7.40 -10.05
C ALA A 66 8.52 -6.96 -11.16
N ALA A 67 8.83 -5.65 -11.25
CA ALA A 67 9.80 -5.13 -12.22
C ALA A 67 11.20 -5.73 -12.00
N LEU A 68 11.63 -5.87 -10.74
CA LEU A 68 12.89 -6.52 -10.41
C LEU A 68 12.88 -8.00 -10.80
N ALA A 69 11.78 -8.73 -10.54
CA ALA A 69 11.63 -10.12 -10.93
C ALA A 69 11.69 -10.36 -12.45
N GLY A 70 11.23 -9.39 -13.25
CA GLY A 70 11.39 -9.41 -14.71
C GLY A 70 12.84 -9.28 -15.17
N SER A 71 13.67 -8.52 -14.43
CA SER A 71 15.08 -8.27 -14.77
C SER A 71 16.05 -9.38 -14.32
N HIS A 72 15.78 -10.03 -13.18
CA HIS A 72 16.61 -11.11 -12.62
C HIS A 72 15.92 -12.47 -12.75
N LYS A 73 15.78 -12.99 -13.97
CA LYS A 73 15.36 -14.40 -14.18
C LYS A 73 16.53 -15.34 -13.93
N THR A 74 16.75 -15.71 -12.67
CA THR A 74 17.64 -16.81 -12.28
C THR A 74 16.79 -17.96 -11.75
N GLY A 75 16.08 -18.68 -12.64
CA GLY A 75 15.37 -19.92 -12.31
C GLY A 75 13.85 -19.93 -12.53
N PRO A 76 13.17 -21.06 -12.23
CA PRO A 76 11.73 -21.27 -12.50
C PRO A 76 10.79 -20.43 -11.60
N GLN A 77 11.29 -20.04 -10.42
CA GLN A 77 10.61 -19.21 -9.43
C GLN A 77 11.69 -18.35 -8.78
N SER A 78 11.53 -17.03 -8.80
CA SER A 78 12.43 -16.11 -8.11
C SER A 78 11.74 -15.63 -6.85
N ASP A 79 12.45 -15.56 -5.72
CA ASP A 79 11.92 -15.06 -4.44
C ASP A 79 11.28 -13.66 -4.59
N THR A 80 11.75 -12.89 -5.57
CA THR A 80 11.21 -11.57 -5.95
C THR A 80 9.79 -11.63 -6.53
N ASN A 81 9.40 -12.70 -7.23
CA ASN A 81 8.04 -12.89 -7.71
C ASN A 81 7.08 -13.23 -6.57
N ASP A 82 7.53 -14.06 -5.62
CA ASP A 82 6.73 -14.41 -4.45
C ASP A 82 6.51 -13.18 -3.55
N GLN A 83 7.53 -12.34 -3.39
CA GLN A 83 7.42 -11.06 -2.68
C GLN A 83 6.41 -10.11 -3.36
N ALA A 84 6.48 -9.99 -4.70
CA ALA A 84 5.55 -9.16 -5.46
C ALA A 84 4.10 -9.66 -5.35
N ALA A 85 3.89 -10.98 -5.37
CA ALA A 85 2.59 -11.61 -5.21
C ALA A 85 2.01 -11.40 -3.80
N GLN A 86 2.84 -11.46 -2.75
CA GLN A 86 2.41 -11.17 -1.38
C GLN A 86 1.94 -9.72 -1.23
N TYR A 87 2.69 -8.75 -1.76
CA TYR A 87 2.26 -7.34 -1.72
C TYR A 87 0.99 -7.10 -2.55
N ALA A 88 0.83 -7.76 -3.70
CA ALA A 88 -0.41 -7.68 -4.48
C ALA A 88 -1.62 -8.23 -3.70
N PHE A 89 -1.42 -9.33 -2.96
CA PHE A 89 -2.46 -9.91 -2.12
C PHE A 89 -2.86 -8.97 -0.97
N LEU A 90 -1.89 -8.39 -0.27
CA LEU A 90 -2.13 -7.42 0.79
C LEU A 90 -2.84 -6.16 0.28
N ALA A 91 -2.40 -5.61 -0.85
CA ALA A 91 -3.07 -4.50 -1.51
C ALA A 91 -4.56 -4.81 -1.78
N LYS A 92 -4.82 -5.98 -2.36
CA LYS A 92 -6.19 -6.42 -2.66
C LYS A 92 -7.05 -6.54 -1.39
N MET A 93 -6.53 -7.14 -0.32
CA MET A 93 -7.25 -7.22 0.95
C MET A 93 -7.62 -5.84 1.48
N TYR A 94 -6.68 -4.89 1.48
CA TYR A 94 -6.94 -3.53 1.94
C TYR A 94 -7.95 -2.79 1.05
N ARG A 95 -7.92 -2.99 -0.27
CA ARG A 95 -8.93 -2.45 -1.19
C ARG A 95 -10.31 -3.07 -0.95
N GLU A 96 -10.37 -4.36 -0.65
CA GLU A 96 -11.63 -5.06 -0.32
C GLU A 96 -12.24 -4.59 0.99
N GLU A 97 -11.41 -4.37 2.01
CA GLU A 97 -11.87 -3.98 3.34
C GLU A 97 -12.16 -2.48 3.47
N TYR A 98 -11.34 -1.62 2.84
CA TYR A 98 -11.39 -0.16 3.03
C TYR A 98 -11.67 0.64 1.75
N GLY A 99 -11.47 0.05 0.57
CA GLY A 99 -11.62 0.73 -0.72
C GLY A 99 -13.07 0.95 -1.18
N TYR A 100 -14.02 0.13 -0.73
CA TYR A 100 -15.42 0.15 -1.21
C TYR A 100 -16.36 1.12 -0.45
N THR A 101 -15.83 2.14 0.21
CA THR A 101 -16.63 3.02 1.08
C THR A 101 -17.42 4.12 0.35
N ALA A 102 -17.19 4.35 -0.95
CA ALA A 102 -17.92 5.39 -1.69
C ALA A 102 -19.21 4.89 -2.37
N ASP A 103 -19.23 3.69 -2.96
CA ASP A 103 -20.35 3.29 -3.84
C ASP A 103 -21.46 2.47 -3.17
N LYS A 104 -21.20 1.77 -2.05
CA LYS A 104 -22.24 0.96 -1.39
C LYS A 104 -23.23 1.77 -0.55
N ALA A 105 -22.89 2.99 -0.12
CA ALA A 105 -23.79 3.84 0.67
C ALA A 105 -24.90 4.46 -0.21
N ALA A 106 -24.63 4.73 -1.49
CA ALA A 106 -25.62 5.29 -2.41
C ALA A 106 -26.64 4.25 -2.93
N GLY A 107 -26.29 2.96 -2.92
CA GLY A 107 -27.12 1.89 -3.51
C GLY A 107 -28.28 1.38 -2.65
N PHE A 108 -28.28 1.60 -1.33
CA PHE A 108 -29.34 1.06 -0.46
C PHE A 108 -30.47 2.05 -0.15
N SER A 109 -30.23 3.37 -0.29
CA SER A 109 -31.28 4.38 0.00
C SER A 109 -32.19 4.70 -1.19
N ALA A 110 -31.82 4.32 -2.43
CA ALA A 110 -32.61 4.68 -3.61
C ALA A 110 -33.78 3.72 -3.92
N LYS A 111 -33.88 2.56 -3.25
CA LYS A 111 -34.86 1.50 -3.62
C LYS A 111 -35.97 1.24 -2.59
N VAL A 112 -36.02 1.96 -1.47
CA VAL A 112 -37.02 1.76 -0.40
C VAL A 112 -38.08 2.88 -0.35
N MET A 113 -38.11 3.79 -1.33
CA MET A 113 -39.09 4.89 -1.43
C MET A 113 -39.95 4.82 -2.71
N ALA A 114 -40.18 3.61 -3.24
CA ALA A 114 -41.07 3.42 -4.39
C ALA A 114 -41.75 2.05 -4.38
N VAL A 115 -42.61 1.79 -3.38
CA VAL A 115 -43.80 0.92 -3.49
C VAL A 115 -44.86 1.45 -2.53
#